data_AF-A0A424H7W2-F1
#
_entry.id   AF-A0A424H7W2-F1
#
_cell.length_a   1.000
_cell.length_b   1.000
_cell.length_c   1.000
_cell.angle_alpha   90.00
_cell.angle_beta   90.00
_cell.angle_gamma   90.00
#
_symmetry.space_group_name_H-M   'P 1'
#
loop_
_entity.id
_entity.type
_entity.pdbx_description
1 polymer ?
#
loop_
_entity_poly.entity_id
_entity_poly.type
_entity_poly.pdbx_seq_one_letter_code
_entity_poly.pdbx_strand_id
1 'polypeptide(L)'
;MITAQLVKELRDRTGISMMDCKSALVEAAGDIDKAIEVLRKKSIIKAEKKSSRATNEGVIVLGKTNDGDFIIEVNTETDFAAKDADFKLFLSDLSDFCSDKNPKDLNELEELYKNQLLEIIQKIGENIKISYFEKISSDGAFIYSYLHTDKKLAALVKLDKDQPELGRDIAMQVSANSPLAILAENIDQNILDKEKEIAIATLEGENKPDDIKEKIVMGKLNKFKQENSLVEQPFIKDPDQKIKDILNGATILAFARKKVGQ
;
A
#
# COMPACT_ATOMS: atom_id res chain seq x y z
N MET A 1 15.96 26.04 -36.24
CA MET A 1 14.58 26.31 -35.79
C MET A 1 13.94 24.98 -35.47
N ILE A 2 13.38 24.79 -34.27
CA ILE A 2 12.69 23.55 -33.90
C ILE A 2 11.26 23.60 -34.47
N THR A 3 10.91 22.64 -35.33
CA THR A 3 9.59 22.60 -35.99
C THR A 3 8.52 22.02 -35.07
N ALA A 4 7.26 22.41 -35.26
CA ALA A 4 6.14 21.87 -34.48
C ALA A 4 5.98 20.35 -34.68
N GLN A 5 6.28 19.85 -35.88
CA GLN A 5 6.24 18.42 -36.17
C GLN A 5 7.27 17.63 -35.36
N LEU A 6 8.49 18.17 -35.22
CA LEU A 6 9.55 17.53 -34.43
C LEU A 6 9.20 17.48 -32.94
N VAL A 7 8.60 18.56 -32.42
CA VAL A 7 8.09 18.60 -31.04
C VAL A 7 6.98 17.56 -30.84
N LYS A 8 6.06 17.45 -31.80
CA LYS A 8 4.98 16.45 -31.76
C LYS A 8 5.55 15.04 -31.79
N GLU A 9 6.50 14.74 -32.66
CA GLU A 9 7.14 13.42 -32.73
C GLU A 9 7.80 13.03 -31.40
N LEU A 10 8.57 13.93 -30.79
CA LEU A 10 9.19 13.65 -29.49
C LEU A 10 8.13 13.45 -28.39
N ARG A 11 7.06 14.25 -28.39
CA ARG A 11 5.94 14.06 -27.45
C ARG A 11 5.24 12.72 -27.67
N ASP A 12 4.97 12.34 -28.91
CA ASP A 12 4.28 11.09 -29.20
C ASP A 12 5.15 9.88 -28.79
N ARG A 13 6.49 9.99 -28.88
CA ARG A 13 7.43 8.96 -28.40
C ARG A 13 7.59 8.89 -26.88
N THR A 14 7.45 10.00 -26.16
CA THR A 14 7.82 10.09 -24.74
C THR A 14 6.63 10.34 -23.80
N GLY A 15 5.51 10.83 -24.35
CA GLY A 15 4.35 11.30 -23.62
C GLY A 15 4.57 12.57 -22.79
N ILE A 16 5.75 13.20 -22.86
CA ILE A 16 6.10 14.38 -22.06
C ILE A 16 5.46 15.66 -22.64
N SER A 17 5.23 16.67 -21.79
CA SER A 17 4.61 17.94 -22.18
C SER A 17 5.27 18.58 -23.42
N MET A 18 4.47 19.23 -24.26
CA MET A 18 4.96 19.90 -25.50
C MET A 18 6.09 20.89 -25.23
N MET A 19 5.99 21.64 -24.12
CA MET A 19 6.98 22.65 -23.78
C MET A 19 8.32 22.05 -23.34
N ASP A 20 8.28 20.96 -22.56
CA ASP A 20 9.49 20.24 -22.18
C ASP A 20 10.15 19.57 -23.39
N CYS A 21 9.35 18.97 -24.28
CA CYS A 21 9.85 18.39 -25.54
C CYS A 21 10.52 19.45 -26.41
N LYS A 22 9.88 20.62 -26.58
CA LYS A 22 10.46 21.74 -27.31
C LYS A 22 11.76 22.22 -26.69
N SER A 23 11.79 22.39 -25.36
CA SER A 23 13.00 22.81 -24.63
C SER A 23 14.14 21.81 -24.78
N ALA A 24 13.85 20.51 -24.68
CA ALA A 24 14.83 19.45 -24.88
C ALA A 24 15.37 19.42 -26.33
N LEU A 25 14.50 19.58 -27.33
CA LEU A 25 14.92 19.67 -28.73
C LEU A 25 15.78 20.92 -29.00
N VAL A 26 15.53 22.05 -28.33
CA VAL A 26 16.38 23.23 -28.44
C VAL A 26 17.79 22.94 -27.91
N GLU A 27 17.89 22.33 -26.72
CA GLU A 27 19.19 21.95 -26.12
C GLU A 27 19.92 20.87 -26.93
N ALA A 28 19.17 19.96 -27.56
CA ALA A 28 19.69 18.90 -28.41
C ALA A 28 19.91 19.33 -29.88
N ALA A 29 19.74 20.62 -30.21
CA ALA A 29 19.84 21.14 -31.57
C ALA A 29 18.97 20.40 -32.62
N GLY A 30 17.80 19.92 -32.21
CA GLY A 30 16.85 19.18 -33.05
C GLY A 30 17.11 17.68 -33.17
N ASP A 31 18.11 17.14 -32.50
CA ASP A 31 18.37 15.70 -32.44
C ASP A 31 17.41 15.04 -31.44
N ILE A 32 16.57 14.11 -31.92
CA ILE A 32 15.53 13.47 -31.10
C ILE A 32 16.14 12.58 -30.03
N ASP A 33 17.14 11.76 -30.36
CA ASP A 33 17.68 10.80 -29.41
C ASP A 33 18.48 11.53 -28.31
N LYS A 34 19.23 12.58 -28.68
CA LYS A 34 19.82 13.49 -27.68
C LYS A 34 18.76 14.22 -26.86
N ALA A 35 17.64 14.62 -27.45
CA ALA A 35 16.56 15.26 -26.70
C ALA A 35 15.95 14.32 -25.66
N ILE A 36 15.85 13.01 -25.95
CA ILE A 36 15.42 11.99 -24.98
C ILE A 36 16.41 11.91 -23.81
N GLU A 37 17.72 11.93 -24.06
CA GLU A 37 18.72 11.98 -22.99
C GLU A 37 18.60 13.25 -22.14
N VAL A 38 18.35 14.39 -22.78
CA VAL A 38 18.10 15.67 -22.08
C VAL A 38 16.84 15.56 -21.21
N LEU A 39 15.77 14.96 -21.73
CA LEU A 39 14.53 14.76 -20.98
C LEU A 39 14.79 13.91 -19.73
N ARG A 40 15.53 12.80 -19.84
CA ARG A 40 15.92 11.94 -18.71
C ARG A 40 16.70 12.69 -17.63
N LYS A 41 17.67 13.51 -18.02
CA LYS A 41 18.42 14.35 -17.06
C LYS A 41 17.48 15.34 -16.35
N LYS A 42 16.51 15.91 -17.08
CA LYS A 42 15.51 16.81 -16.51
C LYS A 42 14.51 16.11 -15.59
N SER A 43 14.19 14.83 -15.83
CA SER A 43 13.32 14.03 -14.95
C SER A 43 13.88 13.98 -13.53
N ILE A 44 15.19 13.70 -13.40
CA ILE A 44 15.90 13.65 -12.11
C ILE A 44 15.73 14.97 -11.36
N ILE A 45 16.02 16.09 -12.02
CA ILE A 45 15.95 17.43 -11.43
C ILE A 45 14.51 17.78 -11.02
N LYS A 46 13.51 17.42 -11.85
CA LYS A 46 12.09 17.68 -11.54
C LYS A 46 11.63 16.85 -10.34
N ALA A 47 12.00 15.58 -10.28
CA ALA A 47 11.67 14.71 -9.16
C ALA A 47 12.31 15.23 -7.86
N GLU A 48 13.58 15.61 -7.88
CA GLU A 48 14.27 16.17 -6.72
C GLU A 48 13.55 17.43 -6.20
N LYS A 49 13.17 18.36 -7.09
CA LYS A 49 12.43 19.58 -6.73
C LYS A 49 11.02 19.32 -6.17
N LYS A 50 10.46 18.13 -6.42
CA LYS A 50 9.11 17.73 -5.99
C LYS A 50 9.13 16.82 -4.77
N SER A 51 10.24 16.17 -4.49
CA SER A 51 10.39 15.13 -3.46
C SER A 51 9.93 15.54 -2.06
N SER A 52 10.06 16.82 -1.71
CA SER A 52 9.65 17.36 -0.40
C SER A 52 8.15 17.67 -0.28
N ARG A 53 7.38 17.56 -1.37
CA ARG A 53 5.94 17.83 -1.36
C ARG A 53 5.19 16.65 -0.78
N ALA A 54 4.18 16.93 0.04
CA ALA A 54 3.35 15.91 0.65
C ALA A 54 2.60 15.09 -0.39
N THR A 55 2.53 13.78 -0.18
CA THR A 55 1.86 12.82 -1.07
C THR A 55 0.84 12.01 -0.26
N ASN A 56 -0.31 12.64 0.03
CA ASN A 56 -1.35 12.08 0.89
C ASN A 56 -2.43 11.30 0.12
N GLU A 57 -2.36 11.33 -1.22
CA GLU A 57 -3.22 10.57 -2.12
C GLU A 57 -2.45 9.38 -2.70
N GLY A 58 -3.12 8.50 -3.45
CA GLY A 58 -2.46 7.34 -4.04
C GLY A 58 -3.36 6.14 -4.30
N VAL A 59 -2.71 5.04 -4.66
CA VAL A 59 -3.34 3.76 -5.02
C VAL A 59 -2.52 2.61 -4.45
N ILE A 60 -3.22 1.57 -4.01
CA ILE A 60 -2.62 0.28 -3.65
C ILE A 60 -2.68 -0.66 -4.85
N VAL A 61 -1.57 -1.34 -5.10
CA VAL A 61 -1.43 -2.39 -6.12
C VAL A 61 -1.18 -3.71 -5.42
N LEU A 62 -1.84 -4.76 -5.90
CA LEU A 62 -1.62 -6.14 -5.48
C LEU A 62 -1.12 -6.93 -6.68
N GLY A 63 -0.22 -7.88 -6.43
CA GLY A 63 0.25 -8.79 -7.47
C GLY A 63 0.81 -10.07 -6.88
N LYS A 64 1.32 -10.93 -7.76
CA LYS A 64 1.81 -12.27 -7.42
C LYS A 64 3.17 -12.50 -8.05
N THR A 65 4.06 -13.14 -7.32
CA THR A 65 5.33 -13.67 -7.83
C THR A 65 5.23 -15.19 -7.95
N ASN A 66 6.31 -15.83 -8.39
CA ASN A 66 6.42 -17.28 -8.39
C ASN A 66 6.41 -17.90 -6.98
N ASP A 67 6.75 -17.13 -5.95
CA ASP A 67 6.96 -17.60 -4.58
C ASP A 67 6.03 -16.96 -3.54
N GLY A 68 5.15 -16.02 -3.91
CA GLY A 68 4.29 -15.31 -2.98
C GLY A 68 3.37 -14.28 -3.61
N ASP A 69 2.71 -13.48 -2.77
CA ASP A 69 1.89 -12.34 -3.18
C ASP A 69 2.44 -11.07 -2.53
N PHE A 70 2.26 -9.92 -3.18
CA PHE A 70 2.75 -8.64 -2.70
C PHE A 70 1.71 -7.52 -2.70
N ILE A 71 1.96 -6.52 -1.88
CA ILE A 71 1.21 -5.27 -1.76
C ILE A 71 2.16 -4.08 -1.93
N ILE A 72 1.77 -3.12 -2.76
CA ILE A 72 2.52 -1.88 -3.04
C ILE A 72 1.61 -0.69 -2.75
N GLU A 73 2.13 0.34 -2.08
CA GLU A 73 1.51 1.66 -2.06
C GLU A 73 2.27 2.62 -2.96
N VAL A 74 1.56 3.29 -3.87
CA VAL A 74 2.09 4.39 -4.67
C VAL A 74 1.32 5.66 -4.35
N ASN A 75 2.01 6.65 -3.77
CA ASN A 75 1.42 7.92 -3.40
C ASN A 75 1.57 8.99 -4.49
N THR A 76 0.63 9.93 -4.52
CA THR A 76 0.57 11.12 -5.39
C THR A 76 0.27 12.37 -4.56
N GLU A 77 0.53 13.57 -5.12
CA GLU A 77 0.14 14.83 -4.45
C GLU A 77 -1.39 14.99 -4.45
N THR A 78 -2.04 14.67 -5.58
CA THR A 78 -3.49 14.85 -5.77
C THR A 78 -4.22 13.58 -6.18
N ASP A 79 -5.55 13.57 -6.01
CA ASP A 79 -6.42 12.48 -6.45
C ASP A 79 -6.62 12.48 -7.98
N PHE A 80 -6.42 13.63 -8.64
CA PHE A 80 -6.43 13.74 -10.10
C PHE A 80 -5.30 12.92 -10.73
N ALA A 81 -4.07 13.02 -10.18
CA ALA A 81 -2.95 12.19 -10.61
C ALA A 81 -3.22 10.70 -10.40
N ALA A 82 -3.82 10.31 -9.27
CA ALA A 82 -4.20 8.92 -9.00
C ALA A 82 -5.23 8.35 -10.00
N LYS A 83 -6.01 9.22 -10.65
CA LYS A 83 -7.03 8.85 -11.66
C LYS A 83 -6.53 8.95 -13.10
N ASP A 84 -5.35 9.52 -13.31
CA ASP A 84 -4.74 9.74 -14.62
C ASP A 84 -4.49 8.41 -15.38
N ALA A 85 -4.62 8.45 -16.70
CA ALA A 85 -4.47 7.25 -17.54
C ALA A 85 -3.03 6.74 -17.57
N ASP A 86 -2.05 7.64 -17.60
CA ASP A 86 -0.64 7.27 -17.60
C ASP A 86 -0.20 6.75 -16.24
N PHE A 87 -0.76 7.30 -15.16
CA PHE A 87 -0.55 6.75 -13.82
C PHE A 87 -1.08 5.32 -13.72
N LYS A 88 -2.30 5.06 -14.21
CA LYS A 88 -2.89 3.71 -14.21
C LYS A 88 -2.07 2.71 -15.01
N LEU A 89 -1.52 3.11 -16.16
CA LEU A 89 -0.61 2.27 -16.94
C LEU A 89 0.68 2.00 -16.16
N PHE A 90 1.29 3.04 -15.58
CA PHE A 90 2.47 2.90 -14.72
C PHE A 90 2.26 1.89 -13.57
N LEU A 91 1.08 1.89 -12.93
CA LEU A 91 0.75 0.93 -11.87
C LEU A 91 0.63 -0.51 -12.39
N SER A 92 0.08 -0.69 -13.60
CA SER A 92 0.02 -2.01 -14.26
C SER A 92 1.42 -2.52 -14.55
N ASP A 93 2.24 -1.68 -15.19
CA ASP A 93 3.62 -2.02 -15.54
C ASP A 93 4.46 -2.31 -14.28
N LEU A 94 4.21 -1.58 -13.18
CA LEU A 94 4.86 -1.81 -11.89
C LEU A 94 4.46 -3.17 -11.30
N SER A 95 3.18 -3.55 -11.38
CA SER A 95 2.72 -4.87 -10.95
C SER A 95 3.38 -5.99 -11.74
N ASP A 96 3.41 -5.87 -13.06
CA ASP A 96 4.01 -6.88 -13.95
C ASP A 96 5.52 -6.96 -13.70
N PHE A 97 6.18 -5.82 -13.56
CA PHE A 97 7.60 -5.74 -13.22
C PHE A 97 7.92 -6.46 -11.90
N CYS A 98 7.15 -6.21 -10.84
CA CYS A 98 7.35 -6.88 -9.55
C CYS A 98 7.08 -8.38 -9.63
N SER A 99 6.09 -8.79 -10.42
CA SER A 99 5.77 -10.20 -10.66
C SER A 99 6.94 -10.93 -11.33
N ASP A 100 7.59 -10.29 -12.30
CA ASP A 100 8.70 -10.85 -13.08
C ASP A 100 10.06 -10.76 -12.37
N LYS A 101 10.37 -9.62 -11.76
CA LYS A 101 11.68 -9.35 -11.13
C LYS A 101 11.75 -9.77 -9.68
N ASN A 102 10.60 -9.93 -9.03
CA ASN A 102 10.47 -10.40 -7.66
C ASN A 102 11.43 -9.68 -6.68
N PRO A 103 11.31 -8.35 -6.53
CA PRO A 103 12.14 -7.59 -5.58
C PRO A 103 11.91 -8.10 -4.15
N LYS A 104 12.96 -8.10 -3.34
CA LYS A 104 12.93 -8.60 -1.95
C LYS A 104 12.33 -7.61 -0.98
N ASP A 105 12.60 -6.33 -1.20
CA ASP A 105 12.15 -5.24 -0.34
C ASP A 105 11.94 -3.95 -1.14
N LEU A 106 11.45 -2.91 -0.44
CA LEU A 106 11.18 -1.60 -1.03
C LEU A 106 12.43 -0.95 -1.62
N ASN A 107 13.60 -1.10 -0.99
CA ASN A 107 14.83 -0.47 -1.46
C ASN A 107 15.27 -1.06 -2.80
N GLU A 108 15.22 -2.40 -2.92
CA GLU A 108 15.52 -3.08 -4.18
C GLU A 108 14.53 -2.68 -5.28
N LEU A 109 13.23 -2.56 -4.96
CA LEU A 109 12.22 -2.08 -5.91
C LEU A 109 12.49 -0.65 -6.36
N GLU A 110 12.77 0.27 -5.43
CA GLU A 110 13.06 1.67 -5.75
C GLU A 110 14.29 1.81 -6.64
N GLU A 111 15.33 0.99 -6.42
CA GLU A 111 16.54 0.99 -7.26
C GLU A 111 16.24 0.44 -8.66
N LEU A 112 15.57 -0.70 -8.74
CA LEU A 112 15.26 -1.40 -9.99
C LEU A 112 14.26 -0.65 -10.88
N TYR A 113 13.33 0.11 -10.28
CA TYR A 113 12.24 0.80 -10.99
C TYR A 113 12.42 2.33 -11.04
N LYS A 114 13.60 2.82 -10.67
CA LYS A 114 13.92 4.24 -10.55
C LYS A 114 13.63 5.05 -11.82
N ASN A 115 14.01 4.53 -12.98
CA ASN A 115 13.88 5.28 -14.24
C ASN A 115 12.42 5.48 -14.63
N GLN A 116 11.61 4.44 -14.50
CA GLN A 116 10.18 4.46 -14.76
C GLN A 116 9.45 5.41 -13.79
N LEU A 117 9.85 5.41 -12.51
CA LEU A 117 9.34 6.36 -11.52
C LEU A 117 9.66 7.81 -11.89
N LEU A 118 10.90 8.09 -12.34
CA LEU A 118 11.29 9.43 -12.77
C LEU A 118 10.53 9.89 -14.03
N GLU A 119 10.31 8.98 -14.98
CA GLU A 119 9.56 9.26 -16.20
C GLU A 119 8.09 9.62 -15.90
N ILE A 120 7.41 8.86 -15.02
CA ILE A 120 6.03 9.18 -14.65
C ILE A 120 5.91 10.50 -13.87
N ILE A 121 6.87 10.80 -12.99
CA ILE A 121 6.95 12.10 -12.28
C ILE A 121 7.08 13.26 -13.28
N GLN A 122 7.91 13.11 -14.31
CA GLN A 122 8.07 14.13 -15.33
C GLN A 122 6.80 14.32 -16.17
N LYS A 123 6.11 13.21 -16.48
CA LYS A 123 4.91 13.19 -17.32
C LYS A 123 3.73 13.85 -16.63
N ILE A 124 3.45 13.44 -15.39
CA ILE A 124 2.34 13.95 -14.57
C ILE A 124 2.68 15.33 -14.00
N GLY A 125 3.94 15.55 -13.64
CA GLY A 125 4.36 16.80 -13.02
C GLY A 125 3.95 16.91 -11.55
N GLU A 126 3.80 15.80 -10.84
CA GLU A 126 3.59 15.72 -9.38
C GLU A 126 4.67 14.87 -8.73
N ASN A 127 4.86 15.03 -7.41
CA ASN A 127 5.60 14.09 -6.60
C ASN A 127 4.85 12.75 -6.58
N ILE A 128 5.55 11.68 -6.93
CA ILE A 128 5.04 10.31 -6.92
C ILE A 128 6.05 9.47 -6.19
N LYS A 129 5.59 8.63 -5.27
CA LYS A 129 6.46 7.79 -4.45
C LYS A 129 5.93 6.37 -4.37
N ILE A 130 6.79 5.39 -4.57
CA ILE A 130 6.54 4.02 -4.11
C ILE A 130 6.90 4.03 -2.62
N SER A 131 5.90 4.10 -1.75
CA SER A 131 6.12 4.34 -0.32
C SER A 131 6.09 3.08 0.53
N TYR A 132 5.55 2.00 -0.03
CA TYR A 132 5.41 0.72 0.64
C TYR A 132 5.56 -0.42 -0.35
N PHE A 133 6.26 -1.46 0.08
CA PHE A 133 6.29 -2.76 -0.57
C PHE A 133 6.43 -3.83 0.51
N GLU A 134 5.53 -4.80 0.51
CA GLU A 134 5.62 -5.99 1.35
C GLU A 134 5.21 -7.21 0.54
N LYS A 135 5.95 -8.30 0.72
CA LYS A 135 5.66 -9.60 0.10
C LYS A 135 5.43 -10.63 1.19
N ILE A 136 4.38 -11.43 1.03
CA ILE A 136 4.16 -12.64 1.82
C ILE A 136 4.57 -13.84 0.96
N SER A 137 5.56 -14.59 1.42
CA SER A 137 5.94 -15.86 0.79
C SER A 137 4.84 -16.90 0.96
N SER A 138 4.60 -17.70 -0.06
CA SER A 138 3.63 -18.80 -0.06
C SER A 138 4.09 -19.97 0.82
N ASP A 139 5.34 -20.41 0.70
CA ASP A 139 5.93 -21.53 1.46
C ASP A 139 5.05 -22.79 1.53
N GLY A 140 4.38 -23.12 0.42
CA GLY A 140 3.46 -24.27 0.33
C GLY A 140 2.07 -24.03 0.94
N ALA A 141 1.77 -22.80 1.38
CA ALA A 141 0.47 -22.35 1.83
C ALA A 141 -0.20 -21.43 0.79
N PHE A 142 -1.44 -21.03 1.05
CA PHE A 142 -2.30 -20.33 0.10
C PHE A 142 -2.50 -18.87 0.50
N ILE A 143 -2.30 -17.95 -0.45
CA ILE A 143 -2.47 -16.51 -0.20
C ILE A 143 -3.69 -15.99 -0.94
N TYR A 144 -4.51 -15.24 -0.22
CA TYR A 144 -5.71 -14.58 -0.71
C TYR A 144 -5.61 -13.09 -0.46
N SER A 145 -6.32 -12.34 -1.27
CA SER A 145 -6.25 -10.89 -1.23
C SER A 145 -7.60 -10.24 -1.40
N TYR A 146 -7.69 -9.01 -0.89
CA TYR A 146 -8.83 -8.13 -1.09
C TYR A 146 -8.31 -6.72 -1.37
N LEU A 147 -8.76 -6.11 -2.46
CA LEU A 147 -8.54 -4.71 -2.80
C LEU A 147 -9.91 -4.02 -2.80
N HIS A 148 -10.07 -3.01 -1.95
CA HIS A 148 -11.31 -2.25 -1.90
C HIS A 148 -11.53 -1.48 -3.20
N THR A 149 -12.79 -1.16 -3.52
CA THR A 149 -13.19 -0.62 -4.84
C THR A 149 -12.56 0.72 -5.18
N ASP A 150 -12.21 1.53 -4.17
CA ASP A 150 -11.51 2.82 -4.34
C ASP A 150 -9.98 2.67 -4.52
N LYS A 151 -9.46 1.44 -4.41
CA LYS A 151 -8.05 1.07 -4.42
C LYS A 151 -7.19 1.76 -3.36
N LYS A 152 -7.80 2.27 -2.28
CA LYS A 152 -7.08 2.92 -1.17
C LYS A 152 -6.90 2.02 0.04
N LEU A 153 -7.44 0.80 0.00
CA LEU A 153 -7.38 -0.14 1.10
C LEU A 153 -7.23 -1.56 0.55
N ALA A 154 -6.27 -2.31 1.07
CA ALA A 154 -6.09 -3.72 0.69
C ALA A 154 -5.50 -4.56 1.81
N ALA A 155 -5.65 -5.87 1.66
CA ALA A 155 -5.00 -6.85 2.52
C ALA A 155 -4.63 -8.13 1.78
N LEU A 156 -3.62 -8.82 2.30
CA LEU A 156 -3.22 -10.19 1.98
C LEU A 156 -3.43 -11.07 3.22
N VAL A 157 -3.85 -12.31 3.03
CA VAL A 157 -4.02 -13.31 4.10
C VAL A 157 -3.47 -14.64 3.61
N LYS A 158 -2.59 -15.25 4.41
CA LYS A 158 -1.99 -16.56 4.17
C LYS A 158 -2.66 -17.61 5.04
N LEU A 159 -3.20 -18.67 4.42
CA LEU A 159 -3.82 -19.81 5.08
C LEU A 159 -3.03 -21.09 4.80
N ASP A 160 -2.96 -21.99 5.79
CA ASP A 160 -2.35 -23.32 5.65
C ASP A 160 -3.14 -24.27 4.72
N LYS A 161 -4.39 -23.95 4.39
CA LYS A 161 -5.29 -24.77 3.57
C LYS A 161 -5.92 -23.97 2.43
N ASP A 162 -6.24 -24.69 1.35
CA ASP A 162 -6.95 -24.12 0.22
C ASP A 162 -8.42 -23.89 0.58
N GLN A 163 -8.80 -22.62 0.68
CA GLN A 163 -10.11 -22.13 1.12
C GLN A 163 -10.42 -20.79 0.41
N PRO A 164 -10.69 -20.77 -0.90
CA PRO A 164 -10.71 -19.52 -1.68
C PRO A 164 -11.74 -18.48 -1.25
N GLU A 165 -12.96 -18.92 -0.93
CA GLU A 165 -14.03 -18.01 -0.50
C GLU A 165 -13.73 -17.44 0.89
N LEU A 166 -13.43 -18.31 1.85
CA LEU A 166 -13.06 -17.91 3.20
C LEU A 166 -11.81 -17.01 3.22
N GLY A 167 -10.77 -17.34 2.46
CA GLY A 167 -9.54 -16.55 2.39
C GLY A 167 -9.78 -15.13 1.89
N ARG A 168 -10.62 -14.96 0.86
CA ARG A 168 -11.05 -13.62 0.38
C ARG A 168 -11.86 -12.88 1.45
N ASP A 169 -12.73 -13.58 2.16
CA ASP A 169 -13.55 -13.00 3.22
C ASP A 169 -12.73 -12.54 4.43
N ILE A 170 -11.71 -13.31 4.81
CA ILE A 170 -10.75 -12.92 5.84
C ILE A 170 -9.88 -11.76 5.34
N ALA A 171 -9.45 -11.73 4.08
CA ALA A 171 -8.72 -10.59 3.54
C ALA A 171 -9.58 -9.30 3.58
N MET A 172 -10.87 -9.40 3.27
CA MET A 172 -11.82 -8.29 3.43
C MET A 172 -11.95 -7.86 4.90
N GLN A 173 -12.09 -8.81 5.83
CA GLN A 173 -12.09 -8.56 7.28
C GLN A 173 -10.85 -7.80 7.74
N VAL A 174 -9.66 -8.28 7.37
CA VAL A 174 -8.37 -7.65 7.73
C VAL A 174 -8.33 -6.23 7.20
N SER A 175 -8.73 -6.02 5.95
CA SER A 175 -8.75 -4.69 5.33
C SER A 175 -9.63 -3.71 6.13
N ALA A 176 -10.84 -4.14 6.53
CA ALA A 176 -11.82 -3.30 7.20
C ALA A 176 -11.46 -3.02 8.67
N ASN A 177 -11.11 -4.06 9.42
CA ASN A 177 -11.02 -4.00 10.89
C ASN A 177 -9.60 -3.80 11.42
N SER A 178 -8.58 -3.79 10.55
CA SER A 178 -7.20 -3.46 10.90
C SER A 178 -6.66 -4.15 12.16
N PRO A 179 -6.75 -5.50 12.27
CA PRO A 179 -6.23 -6.21 13.43
C PRO A 179 -4.73 -5.92 13.60
N LEU A 180 -4.29 -5.87 14.86
CA LEU A 180 -2.86 -5.72 15.20
C LEU A 180 -2.13 -7.05 15.19
N ALA A 181 -2.85 -8.15 15.42
CA ALA A 181 -2.27 -9.49 15.45
C ALA A 181 -3.29 -10.56 15.07
N ILE A 182 -2.81 -11.77 14.76
CA ILE A 182 -3.69 -12.93 14.51
C ILE A 182 -4.37 -13.32 15.82
N LEU A 183 -3.58 -13.62 16.86
CA LEU A 183 -4.05 -13.96 18.21
C LEU A 183 -3.84 -12.80 19.18
N ALA A 184 -4.69 -12.72 20.21
CA ALA A 184 -4.62 -11.67 21.23
C ALA A 184 -3.30 -11.68 22.04
N GLU A 185 -2.68 -12.85 22.18
CA GLU A 185 -1.38 -13.02 22.84
C GLU A 185 -0.19 -12.50 22.01
N ASN A 186 -0.38 -12.29 20.69
CA ASN A 186 0.64 -11.74 19.80
C ASN A 186 0.56 -10.21 19.68
N ILE A 187 -0.35 -9.55 20.40
CA ILE A 187 -0.39 -8.08 20.48
C ILE A 187 0.80 -7.61 21.34
N ASP A 188 1.54 -6.61 20.86
CA ASP A 188 2.70 -6.04 21.56
C ASP A 188 2.32 -5.60 23.00
N GLN A 189 3.10 -6.07 23.98
CA GLN A 189 2.84 -5.80 25.38
C GLN A 189 2.88 -4.30 25.71
N ASN A 190 3.72 -3.51 25.04
CA ASN A 190 3.78 -2.06 25.23
C ASN A 190 2.49 -1.37 24.76
N ILE A 191 1.80 -1.91 23.75
CA ILE A 191 0.48 -1.41 23.33
C ILE A 191 -0.55 -1.75 24.41
N LEU A 192 -0.54 -2.99 24.91
CA LEU A 192 -1.45 -3.41 25.98
C LEU A 192 -1.27 -2.61 27.27
N ASP A 193 -0.02 -2.32 27.64
CA ASP A 193 0.32 -1.53 28.83
C ASP A 193 -0.17 -0.09 28.69
N LYS A 194 0.05 0.54 27.53
CA LYS A 194 -0.49 1.87 27.23
C LYS A 194 -2.01 1.91 27.29
N GLU A 195 -2.68 0.90 26.72
CA GLU A 195 -4.15 0.85 26.79
C GLU A 195 -4.66 0.60 28.21
N LYS A 196 -3.89 -0.11 29.03
CA LYS A 196 -4.19 -0.26 30.46
C LYS A 196 -4.08 1.08 31.19
N GLU A 197 -3.02 1.85 30.93
CA GLU A 197 -2.83 3.18 31.49
C GLU A 197 -3.98 4.13 31.08
N ILE A 198 -4.34 4.14 29.80
CA ILE A 198 -5.48 4.92 29.30
C ILE A 198 -6.77 4.49 30.01
N ALA A 199 -7.01 3.18 30.14
CA ALA A 199 -8.20 2.67 30.82
C ALA A 199 -8.24 3.08 32.30
N ILE A 200 -7.11 3.08 33.01
CA ILE A 200 -7.01 3.57 34.40
C ILE A 200 -7.30 5.07 34.46
N ALA A 201 -6.70 5.86 33.58
CA ALA A 201 -6.90 7.31 33.53
C ALA A 201 -8.38 7.70 33.33
N THR A 202 -9.14 6.91 32.56
CA THR A 202 -10.59 7.16 32.40
C THR A 202 -11.43 7.00 33.67
N LEU A 203 -10.86 6.42 34.74
CA LEU A 203 -11.53 6.20 36.03
C LEU A 203 -11.04 7.16 37.11
N GLU A 204 -10.13 8.09 36.77
CA GLU A 204 -9.68 9.13 37.69
C GLU A 204 -10.86 9.98 38.17
N GLY A 205 -10.93 10.23 39.48
CA GLY A 205 -12.03 10.98 40.09
C GLY A 205 -13.34 10.20 40.24
N GLU A 206 -13.45 8.96 39.74
CA GLU A 206 -14.62 8.13 39.99
C GLU A 206 -14.62 7.55 41.42
N ASN A 207 -15.73 7.74 42.13
CA ASN A 207 -15.95 7.17 43.46
C ASN A 207 -16.52 5.75 43.38
N LYS A 208 -15.73 4.83 42.80
CA LYS A 208 -16.02 3.38 42.74
C LYS A 208 -14.99 2.61 43.57
N PRO A 209 -15.37 1.48 44.20
CA PRO A 209 -14.43 0.58 44.85
C PRO A 209 -13.31 0.11 43.92
N ASP A 210 -12.13 -0.15 44.45
CA ASP A 210 -10.94 -0.52 43.66
C ASP A 210 -11.14 -1.84 42.88
N ASP A 211 -11.83 -2.81 43.46
CA ASP A 211 -12.14 -4.08 42.79
C ASP A 211 -13.09 -3.88 41.58
N ILE A 212 -13.97 -2.89 41.65
CA ILE A 212 -14.85 -2.50 40.53
C ILE A 212 -14.04 -1.78 39.45
N LYS A 213 -13.13 -0.88 39.84
CA LYS A 213 -12.22 -0.21 38.88
C LYS A 213 -11.35 -1.20 38.14
N GLU A 214 -10.77 -2.18 38.84
CA GLU A 214 -9.97 -3.24 38.24
C GLU A 214 -10.77 -4.07 37.23
N LYS A 215 -11.99 -4.49 37.60
CA LYS A 215 -12.90 -5.21 36.68
C LYS A 215 -13.21 -4.38 35.43
N ILE A 216 -13.42 -3.07 35.55
CA ILE A 216 -13.67 -2.18 34.41
C ILE A 216 -12.45 -2.11 33.48
N VAL A 217 -11.25 -1.91 34.05
CA VAL A 217 -10.00 -1.87 33.26
C VAL A 217 -9.79 -3.20 32.53
N MET A 218 -9.95 -4.32 33.22
CA MET A 218 -9.83 -5.66 32.62
C MET A 218 -10.86 -5.89 31.51
N GLY A 219 -12.11 -5.42 31.71
CA GLY A 219 -13.14 -5.45 30.68
C GLY A 219 -12.76 -4.67 29.42
N LYS A 220 -12.20 -3.45 29.58
CA LYS A 220 -11.71 -2.63 28.46
C LYS A 220 -10.55 -3.29 27.74
N LEU A 221 -9.59 -3.86 28.47
CA LEU A 221 -8.46 -4.58 27.88
C LEU A 221 -8.90 -5.83 27.12
N ASN A 222 -9.85 -6.59 27.65
CA ASN A 222 -10.41 -7.76 26.97
C ASN A 222 -11.13 -7.36 25.68
N LYS A 223 -11.89 -6.27 25.71
CA LYS A 223 -12.52 -5.71 24.50
C LYS A 223 -11.48 -5.26 23.48
N PHE A 224 -10.43 -4.54 23.91
CA PHE A 224 -9.34 -4.12 23.03
C PHE A 224 -8.67 -5.32 22.36
N LYS A 225 -8.37 -6.38 23.13
CA LYS A 225 -7.82 -7.62 22.60
C LYS A 225 -8.74 -8.30 21.60
N GLN A 226 -10.05 -8.32 21.85
CA GLN A 226 -11.05 -8.89 20.94
C GLN A 226 -11.13 -8.10 19.62
N GLU A 227 -11.07 -6.77 19.69
CA GLU A 227 -11.12 -5.89 18.51
C GLU A 227 -9.83 -5.93 17.69
N ASN A 228 -8.67 -6.18 18.32
CA ASN A 228 -7.35 -6.11 17.67
C ASN A 228 -6.70 -7.48 17.40
N SER A 229 -7.35 -8.58 17.78
CA SER A 229 -6.98 -9.94 17.39
C SER A 229 -7.90 -10.44 16.28
N LEU A 230 -7.34 -10.73 15.12
CA LEU A 230 -8.10 -11.16 13.94
C LEU A 230 -9.03 -12.33 14.24
N VAL A 231 -8.56 -13.37 14.93
CA VAL A 231 -9.37 -14.57 15.18
C VAL A 231 -10.53 -14.34 16.16
N GLU A 232 -10.44 -13.30 17.00
CA GLU A 232 -11.46 -12.94 17.99
C GLU A 232 -12.49 -11.93 17.48
N GLN A 233 -12.20 -11.28 16.35
CA GLN A 233 -13.11 -10.31 15.76
C GLN A 233 -14.41 -10.99 15.30
N PRO A 234 -15.57 -10.31 15.49
CA PRO A 234 -16.81 -10.67 14.81
C PRO A 234 -16.61 -10.64 13.29
N PHE A 235 -17.19 -11.61 12.58
CA PHE A 235 -17.09 -11.70 11.14
C PHE A 235 -17.97 -10.63 10.46
N ILE A 236 -17.39 -9.84 9.55
CA ILE A 236 -18.08 -8.70 8.94
C ILE A 236 -19.35 -9.07 8.15
N LYS A 237 -19.46 -10.30 7.63
CA LYS A 237 -20.66 -10.77 6.93
C LYS A 237 -21.69 -11.40 7.86
N ASP A 238 -21.27 -11.87 9.03
CA ASP A 238 -22.12 -12.47 10.05
C ASP A 238 -21.54 -12.21 11.45
N PRO A 239 -21.92 -11.09 12.09
CA PRO A 239 -21.35 -10.68 13.38
C PRO A 239 -21.65 -11.62 14.56
N ASP A 240 -22.55 -12.59 14.38
CA ASP A 240 -22.86 -13.60 15.41
C ASP A 240 -21.75 -14.66 15.51
N GLN A 241 -20.88 -14.75 14.50
CA GLN A 241 -19.72 -15.65 14.46
C GLN A 241 -18.42 -14.86 14.55
N LYS A 242 -17.39 -15.43 15.19
CA LYS A 242 -16.03 -14.89 15.12
C LYS A 242 -15.24 -15.52 13.97
N ILE A 243 -14.14 -14.88 13.58
CA ILE A 243 -13.25 -15.43 12.55
C ILE A 243 -12.78 -16.84 12.90
N LYS A 244 -12.43 -17.12 14.16
CA LYS A 244 -12.02 -18.48 14.59
C LYS A 244 -13.10 -19.55 14.37
N ASP A 245 -14.37 -19.18 14.42
CA ASP A 245 -15.49 -20.12 14.31
C ASP A 245 -15.72 -20.55 12.85
N ILE A 246 -15.32 -19.72 11.88
CA ILE A 246 -15.50 -19.95 10.44
C ILE A 246 -14.25 -20.48 9.73
N LEU A 247 -13.16 -20.75 10.46
CA LEU A 247 -11.89 -21.19 9.86
C LEU A 247 -11.96 -22.56 9.16
N ASN A 248 -12.98 -23.38 9.45
CA ASN A 248 -13.16 -24.71 8.83
C ASN A 248 -11.90 -25.59 8.91
N GLY A 249 -11.19 -25.50 10.04
CA GLY A 249 -9.95 -26.22 10.30
C GLY A 249 -8.72 -25.67 9.58
N ALA A 250 -8.80 -24.53 8.90
CA ALA A 250 -7.64 -23.78 8.43
C ALA A 250 -7.02 -22.94 9.56
N THR A 251 -5.77 -22.55 9.38
CA THR A 251 -4.99 -21.69 10.25
C THR A 251 -4.55 -20.46 9.48
N ILE A 252 -4.74 -19.28 10.06
CA ILE A 252 -4.18 -18.04 9.52
C ILE A 252 -2.70 -17.99 9.90
N LEU A 253 -1.82 -17.94 8.90
CA LEU A 253 -0.37 -17.97 9.08
C LEU A 253 0.25 -16.58 9.08
N ALA A 254 -0.28 -15.68 8.26
CA ALA A 254 0.18 -14.30 8.14
C ALA A 254 -0.92 -13.44 7.51
N PHE A 255 -0.86 -12.13 7.75
CA PHE A 255 -1.60 -11.15 6.96
C PHE A 255 -0.76 -9.89 6.77
N ALA A 256 -1.04 -9.16 5.70
CA ALA A 256 -0.54 -7.81 5.46
C ALA A 256 -1.73 -6.91 5.16
N ARG A 257 -1.66 -5.66 5.60
CA ARG A 257 -2.71 -4.67 5.36
C ARG A 257 -2.08 -3.35 5.02
N LYS A 258 -2.64 -2.66 4.02
CA LYS A 258 -2.28 -1.27 3.76
C LYS A 258 -3.50 -0.42 3.49
N LYS A 259 -3.44 0.83 3.96
CA LYS A 259 -4.37 1.91 3.64
C LYS A 259 -3.53 3.10 3.17
N VAL A 260 -3.97 3.76 2.10
CA VAL A 260 -3.25 4.91 1.54
C VAL A 260 -3.06 5.99 2.61
N GLY A 261 -1.83 6.46 2.76
CA GLY A 261 -1.42 7.50 3.70
C GLY A 261 -1.33 7.07 5.17
N GLN A 262 -1.50 5.78 5.47
CA GLN A 262 -1.39 5.22 6.83
C GLN A 262 0.00 4.66 7.10
#